data_AF-A0A553RII4-F1
#
_entry.id   AF-A0A553RII4-F1
#
_cell.length_a   1.000
_cell.length_b   1.000
_cell.length_c   1.000
_cell.angle_alpha   90.00
_cell.angle_beta   90.00
_cell.angle_gamma   90.00
#
_symmetry.space_group_name_H-M   'P 1'
#
loop_
_entity.id
_entity.type
_entity.pdbx_description
1 polymer ?
#
loop_
_entity_poly.entity_id
_entity_poly.type
_entity_poly.pdbx_seq_one_letter_code
_entity_poly.pdbx_strand_id
1 'polypeptide(L)'
;MALNRWSLVLLAIFYSQVDGQEAILHVSSGSTFREYCLVYNSSWSNISDSLSSAVSSPLLDLHNSDLCSPDQGPPSLRNRSVLVMKGSCDLTRSALVAQNLGAVALLVASKQNLGVPSSNDSEYSKVQIPVVLLRDRDALDALQVFPGGMQVQLYAPPLPLFDDSTIVLLIIAVFTVAVGGYWSGAAEKERMAADMLVDSPEERSDDGELSLYSPVKVMLFVGMMCLMLVLMYFFYRWLVYAFIVIFCVASASAMYNCLQSLLTASGCGALSVSCGERTVSLRSLFVAAVCITLSVIWGVYRNDERWIWILQDLLGIAFCLNFLKTVSLSNFKVSERASE
;
A
#
# COMPACT_ATOMS: atom_id res chain seq x y z
N MET A 1 -14.62 38.07 -10.65
CA MET A 1 -14.29 36.87 -9.87
C MET A 1 -14.64 35.65 -10.73
N ALA A 2 -13.79 35.34 -11.71
CA ALA A 2 -14.02 34.26 -12.65
C ALA A 2 -13.50 32.97 -12.03
N LEU A 3 -14.41 32.16 -11.49
CA LEU A 3 -14.09 30.81 -11.04
C LEU A 3 -13.70 30.02 -12.30
N ASN A 4 -12.39 29.80 -12.45
CA ASN A 4 -11.79 29.24 -13.65
C ASN A 4 -12.41 27.85 -13.94
N ARG A 5 -12.79 27.56 -15.19
CA ARG A 5 -13.41 26.27 -15.58
C ARG A 5 -12.56 25.06 -15.16
N TRP A 6 -11.25 25.26 -15.03
CA TRP A 6 -10.29 24.29 -14.51
C TRP A 6 -10.47 23.95 -13.02
N SER A 7 -10.93 24.89 -12.20
CA SER A 7 -11.23 24.67 -10.77
C SER A 7 -12.45 23.76 -10.59
N LEU A 8 -13.45 23.89 -11.47
CA LEU A 8 -14.62 23.00 -11.50
C LEU A 8 -14.26 21.59 -11.97
N VAL A 9 -13.30 21.45 -12.89
CA VAL A 9 -12.80 20.13 -13.34
C VAL A 9 -12.01 19.43 -12.23
N LEU A 10 -11.18 20.16 -11.47
CA LEU A 10 -10.48 19.61 -10.31
C LEU A 10 -11.47 19.19 -9.21
N LEU A 11 -12.49 19.99 -8.92
CA LEU A 11 -13.56 19.64 -7.98
C LEU A 11 -14.37 18.42 -8.45
N ALA A 12 -14.62 18.27 -9.75
CA ALA A 12 -15.30 17.12 -10.31
C ALA A 12 -14.46 15.83 -10.24
N ILE A 13 -13.13 15.92 -10.37
CA ILE A 13 -12.22 14.77 -10.22
C ILE A 13 -12.16 14.29 -8.76
N PHE A 14 -12.18 15.22 -7.79
CA PHE A 14 -12.27 14.89 -6.36
C PHE A 14 -13.65 14.33 -5.94
N TYR A 15 -14.68 14.46 -6.77
CA TYR A 15 -16.03 13.94 -6.51
C TYR A 15 -16.26 12.52 -7.04
N SER A 16 -15.21 11.84 -7.51
CA SER A 16 -15.30 10.41 -7.77
C SER A 16 -15.45 9.72 -6.41
N GLN A 17 -16.70 9.50 -5.99
CA GLN A 17 -16.98 8.60 -4.88
C GLN A 17 -16.41 7.24 -5.27
N VAL A 18 -15.27 6.90 -4.66
CA VAL A 18 -14.84 5.52 -4.59
C VAL A 18 -15.77 4.92 -3.56
N ASP A 19 -16.89 4.35 -4.02
CA ASP A 19 -17.74 3.55 -3.15
C ASP A 19 -16.88 2.40 -2.62
N GLY A 20 -16.60 2.44 -1.32
CA GLY A 20 -15.91 1.38 -0.63
C GLY A 20 -16.76 0.12 -0.69
N GLN A 21 -16.39 -0.81 -1.55
CA GLN A 21 -17.04 -2.10 -1.73
C GLN A 21 -16.47 -3.15 -0.77
N GLU A 22 -16.15 -2.71 0.45
CA GLU A 22 -15.53 -3.52 1.50
C GLU A 22 -16.41 -3.53 2.75
N ALA A 23 -16.66 -4.72 3.29
CA ALA A 23 -17.42 -4.94 4.51
C ALA A 23 -16.62 -5.79 5.50
N ILE A 24 -17.10 -5.85 6.74
CA ILE A 24 -16.48 -6.63 7.80
C ILE A 24 -17.44 -7.75 8.21
N LEU A 25 -16.90 -8.98 8.24
CA LEU A 25 -17.53 -10.13 8.86
C LEU A 25 -17.07 -10.22 10.30
N HIS A 26 -17.96 -9.93 11.24
CA HIS A 26 -17.71 -10.16 12.65
C HIS A 26 -18.22 -11.55 13.02
N VAL A 27 -17.29 -12.43 13.43
CA VAL A 27 -17.57 -13.79 13.89
C VAL A 27 -17.35 -13.84 15.40
N SER A 28 -18.37 -14.20 16.16
CA SER A 28 -18.27 -14.33 17.62
C SER A 28 -18.81 -15.66 18.12
N SER A 29 -18.15 -16.19 19.15
CA SER A 29 -18.61 -17.33 19.94
C SER A 29 -18.40 -17.01 21.41
N GLY A 30 -19.43 -16.43 22.04
CA GLY A 30 -19.40 -16.01 23.44
C GLY A 30 -18.34 -14.95 23.74
N SER A 31 -17.17 -15.35 24.26
CA SER A 31 -16.09 -14.45 24.69
C SER A 31 -15.00 -14.21 23.64
N THR A 32 -14.96 -15.02 22.57
CA THR A 32 -13.96 -14.88 21.49
C THR A 32 -14.61 -14.34 20.24
N PHE A 33 -13.95 -13.36 19.60
CA PHE A 33 -14.38 -12.81 18.31
C PHE A 33 -13.21 -12.68 17.34
N ARG A 34 -13.51 -12.72 16.05
CA ARG A 34 -12.59 -12.37 14.95
C ARG A 34 -13.34 -11.60 13.88
N GLU A 35 -12.59 -10.76 13.17
CA GLU A 35 -13.09 -9.95 12.08
C GLU A 35 -12.36 -10.28 10.79
N TYR A 36 -13.11 -10.42 9.70
CA TYR A 36 -12.58 -10.71 8.38
C TYR A 36 -13.06 -9.67 7.38
N CYS A 37 -12.20 -9.32 6.42
CA CYS A 37 -12.56 -8.42 5.34
C CYS A 37 -13.37 -9.15 4.27
N LEU A 38 -14.42 -8.50 3.80
CA LEU A 38 -15.34 -8.98 2.78
C LEU A 38 -15.39 -7.98 1.63
N VAL A 39 -15.71 -8.48 0.45
CA VAL A 39 -16.05 -7.64 -0.70
C VAL A 39 -17.52 -7.82 -1.04
N TYR A 40 -18.23 -6.71 -1.20
CA TYR A 40 -19.65 -6.70 -1.52
C TYR A 40 -19.96 -5.63 -2.55
N ASN A 41 -21.16 -5.65 -3.12
CA ASN A 41 -21.61 -4.60 -4.01
C ASN A 41 -22.71 -3.78 -3.32
N SER A 42 -22.45 -2.49 -3.09
CA SER A 42 -23.34 -1.57 -2.37
C SER A 42 -24.70 -1.38 -3.05
N SER A 43 -24.77 -1.52 -4.37
CA SER A 43 -26.05 -1.45 -5.10
C SER A 43 -26.92 -2.68 -4.92
N TRP A 44 -26.35 -3.77 -4.40
CA TRP A 44 -26.95 -5.10 -4.39
C TRP A 44 -27.31 -5.57 -2.98
N SER A 45 -26.41 -5.38 -2.02
CA SER A 45 -26.62 -5.84 -0.65
C SER A 45 -26.77 -4.67 0.30
N ASN A 46 -27.93 -4.61 0.97
CA ASN A 46 -28.18 -3.69 2.05
C ASN A 46 -27.54 -4.24 3.34
N ILE A 47 -26.30 -3.86 3.58
CA ILE A 47 -25.53 -4.22 4.78
C ILE A 47 -25.64 -3.08 5.79
N SER A 48 -25.73 -3.41 7.07
CA SER A 48 -25.82 -2.42 8.15
C SER A 48 -24.54 -1.59 8.28
N ASP A 49 -24.66 -0.31 8.63
CA ASP A 49 -23.51 0.60 8.79
C ASP A 49 -22.67 0.33 10.06
N SER A 50 -23.23 -0.40 11.03
CA SER A 50 -22.59 -0.60 12.33
C SER A 50 -22.85 -1.99 12.91
N LEU A 51 -21.94 -2.46 13.76
CA LEU A 51 -22.06 -3.76 14.42
C LEU A 51 -23.33 -3.88 15.28
N SER A 52 -23.78 -2.79 15.91
CA SER A 52 -24.99 -2.79 16.75
C SER A 52 -26.30 -2.89 15.96
N SER A 53 -26.29 -2.48 14.68
CA SER A 53 -27.44 -2.59 13.77
C SER A 53 -27.36 -3.83 12.87
N ALA A 54 -26.27 -4.59 12.94
CA ALA A 54 -26.05 -5.79 12.14
C ALA A 54 -26.87 -6.98 12.65
N VAL A 55 -27.54 -7.67 11.72
CA VAL A 55 -28.33 -8.87 12.02
C VAL A 55 -27.38 -10.01 12.45
N SER A 56 -27.56 -10.50 13.67
CA SER A 56 -26.83 -11.67 14.18
C SER A 56 -27.54 -12.95 13.78
N SER A 57 -26.80 -13.87 13.16
CA SER A 57 -27.33 -15.19 12.79
C SER A 57 -26.24 -16.27 12.87
N PRO A 58 -26.61 -17.53 13.15
CA PRO A 58 -25.65 -18.62 13.18
C PRO A 58 -25.13 -18.92 11.76
N LEU A 59 -23.83 -19.17 11.65
CA LEU A 59 -23.24 -19.60 10.39
C LEU A 59 -23.45 -21.09 10.18
N LEU A 60 -23.96 -21.46 9.01
CA LEU A 60 -23.97 -22.82 8.52
C LEU A 60 -22.83 -23.00 7.52
N ASP A 61 -21.97 -23.97 7.80
CA ASP A 61 -20.91 -24.40 6.90
C ASP A 61 -21.48 -25.28 5.77
N LEU A 62 -21.45 -24.75 4.55
CA LEU A 62 -21.63 -25.48 3.30
C LEU A 62 -20.44 -25.24 2.37
N HIS A 63 -19.23 -25.10 2.93
CA HIS A 63 -18.02 -24.78 2.19
C HIS A 63 -17.67 -25.79 1.08
N ASN A 64 -18.17 -27.03 1.15
CA ASN A 64 -17.96 -28.03 0.10
C ASN A 64 -19.01 -27.97 -1.03
N SER A 65 -19.99 -27.07 -0.97
CA SER A 65 -21.01 -26.89 -2.02
C SER A 65 -21.00 -25.47 -2.59
N ASP A 66 -21.57 -25.33 -3.78
CA ASP A 66 -21.78 -24.06 -4.47
C ASP A 66 -23.24 -23.57 -4.44
N LEU A 67 -24.12 -24.38 -3.86
CA LEU A 67 -25.55 -24.11 -3.64
C LEU A 67 -26.28 -23.69 -4.93
N CYS A 68 -25.89 -24.28 -6.07
CA CYS A 68 -26.54 -24.00 -7.35
C CYS A 68 -27.90 -24.71 -7.48
N SER A 69 -28.14 -25.75 -6.68
CA SER A 69 -29.39 -26.51 -6.65
C SER A 69 -29.91 -26.68 -5.22
N PRO A 70 -31.25 -26.70 -5.01
CA PRO A 70 -31.85 -26.81 -3.67
C PRO A 70 -31.49 -28.13 -2.97
N ASP A 71 -31.18 -29.18 -3.73
CA ASP A 71 -30.85 -30.51 -3.19
C ASP A 71 -29.43 -30.60 -2.59
N GLN A 72 -28.58 -29.60 -2.83
CA GLN A 72 -27.20 -29.56 -2.35
C GLN A 72 -27.06 -28.96 -0.95
N GLY A 73 -28.15 -28.45 -0.37
CA GLY A 73 -28.21 -27.88 0.97
C GLY A 73 -29.18 -28.62 1.88
N PRO A 74 -29.22 -28.28 3.17
CA PRO A 74 -30.26 -28.79 4.07
C PRO A 74 -31.64 -28.28 3.62
N PRO A 75 -32.73 -28.98 4.00
CA PRO A 75 -34.08 -28.67 3.55
C PRO A 75 -34.60 -27.28 4.00
N SER A 76 -33.95 -26.64 4.98
CA SER A 76 -34.25 -25.28 5.39
C SER A 76 -33.03 -24.57 5.96
N LEU A 77 -32.86 -23.31 5.58
CA LEU A 77 -31.81 -22.40 6.02
C LEU A 77 -32.34 -21.25 6.90
N ARG A 78 -33.56 -21.42 7.45
CA ARG A 78 -34.25 -20.38 8.24
C ARG A 78 -33.37 -19.79 9.34
N ASN A 79 -33.27 -18.46 9.34
CA ASN A 79 -32.51 -17.67 10.31
C ASN A 79 -31.02 -18.05 10.40
N ARG A 80 -30.42 -18.58 9.33
CA ARG A 80 -28.98 -18.90 9.27
C ARG A 80 -28.29 -18.12 8.15
N SER A 81 -27.06 -17.71 8.41
CA SER A 81 -26.16 -17.29 7.36
C SER A 81 -25.45 -18.51 6.80
N VAL A 82 -25.16 -18.53 5.51
CA VAL A 82 -24.62 -19.72 4.84
C VAL A 82 -23.31 -19.40 4.18
N LEU A 83 -22.29 -20.22 4.46
CA LEU A 83 -20.99 -20.16 3.81
C LEU A 83 -20.91 -21.20 2.70
N VAL A 84 -20.65 -20.78 1.46
CA VAL A 84 -20.50 -21.65 0.28
C VAL A 84 -19.18 -21.37 -0.42
N MET A 85 -18.70 -22.32 -1.22
CA MET A 85 -17.58 -22.07 -2.13
C MET A 85 -18.09 -21.44 -3.42
N LYS A 86 -17.33 -20.51 -4.00
CA LYS A 86 -17.57 -20.02 -5.35
C LYS A 86 -17.47 -21.19 -6.34
N GLY A 87 -18.61 -21.60 -6.87
CA GLY A 87 -18.72 -22.69 -7.83
C GLY A 87 -18.80 -22.25 -9.29
N SER A 88 -19.39 -23.14 -10.09
CA SER A 88 -19.53 -22.96 -11.54
C SER A 88 -20.77 -22.18 -11.98
N CYS A 89 -21.73 -21.94 -11.10
CA CYS A 89 -22.90 -21.14 -11.42
C CYS A 89 -22.74 -19.67 -11.01
N ASP A 90 -23.63 -18.83 -11.54
CA ASP A 90 -23.65 -17.40 -11.22
C ASP A 90 -24.00 -17.17 -9.75
N LEU A 91 -23.36 -16.16 -9.14
CA LEU A 91 -23.57 -15.75 -7.75
C LEU A 91 -25.05 -15.45 -7.46
N THR A 92 -25.73 -14.81 -8.40
CA THR A 92 -27.16 -14.50 -8.33
C THR A 92 -28.00 -15.77 -8.21
N ARG A 93 -27.61 -16.85 -8.89
CA ARG A 93 -28.34 -18.12 -8.82
C ARG A 93 -28.21 -18.76 -7.45
N SER A 94 -26.99 -18.86 -6.91
CA SER A 94 -26.77 -19.38 -5.55
C SER A 94 -27.49 -18.52 -4.50
N ALA A 95 -27.50 -17.20 -4.67
CA ALA A 95 -28.23 -16.27 -3.80
C ALA A 95 -29.74 -16.51 -3.81
N LEU A 96 -30.34 -16.73 -4.98
CA LEU A 96 -31.76 -17.06 -5.09
C LEU A 96 -32.11 -18.40 -4.42
N VAL A 97 -31.25 -19.42 -4.56
CA VAL A 97 -31.47 -20.71 -3.89
C VAL A 97 -31.38 -20.54 -2.37
N ALA A 98 -30.36 -19.85 -1.87
CA ALA A 98 -30.19 -19.56 -0.44
C ALA A 98 -31.40 -18.79 0.12
N GLN A 99 -31.87 -17.77 -0.59
CA GLN A 99 -33.04 -16.97 -0.22
C GLN A 99 -34.31 -17.82 -0.17
N ASN A 100 -34.56 -18.65 -1.19
CA ASN A 100 -35.74 -19.51 -1.24
C ASN A 100 -35.76 -20.56 -0.11
N LEU A 101 -34.59 -20.98 0.36
CA LEU A 101 -34.44 -21.87 1.52
C LEU A 101 -34.53 -21.14 2.87
N GLY A 102 -34.61 -19.80 2.86
CA GLY A 102 -34.82 -18.95 4.04
C GLY A 102 -33.54 -18.46 4.73
N ALA A 103 -32.40 -18.44 4.02
CA ALA A 103 -31.15 -17.90 4.54
C ALA A 103 -31.25 -16.39 4.85
N VAL A 104 -30.49 -15.93 5.84
CA VAL A 104 -30.39 -14.50 6.21
C VAL A 104 -29.36 -13.78 5.37
N ALA A 105 -28.22 -14.44 5.10
CA ALA A 105 -27.13 -13.91 4.29
C ALA A 105 -26.39 -15.05 3.59
N LEU A 106 -25.77 -14.73 2.46
CA LEU A 106 -24.93 -15.65 1.69
C LEU A 106 -23.48 -15.17 1.69
N LEU A 107 -22.59 -15.99 2.22
CA LEU A 107 -21.14 -15.79 2.21
C LEU A 107 -20.51 -16.72 1.18
N VAL A 108 -19.75 -16.17 0.25
CA VAL A 108 -19.13 -16.92 -0.84
C VAL A 108 -17.61 -16.88 -0.71
N ALA A 109 -17.00 -18.02 -0.42
CA ALA A 109 -15.56 -18.19 -0.37
C ALA A 109 -14.96 -18.29 -1.78
N SER A 110 -13.95 -17.47 -2.09
CA SER A 110 -13.25 -17.48 -3.37
C SER A 110 -11.76 -17.78 -3.20
N LYS A 111 -11.24 -18.70 -4.01
CA LYS A 111 -9.79 -19.00 -4.11
C LYS A 111 -9.03 -18.00 -4.98
N GLN A 112 -9.72 -17.31 -5.88
CA GLN A 112 -9.15 -16.26 -6.73
C GLN A 112 -9.28 -14.89 -6.05
N ASN A 113 -8.56 -13.90 -6.58
CA ASN A 113 -8.64 -12.51 -6.12
C ASN A 113 -10.11 -12.06 -6.02
N LEU A 114 -10.43 -11.43 -4.89
CA LEU A 114 -11.73 -10.84 -4.63
C LEU A 114 -11.96 -9.71 -5.63
N GLY A 115 -12.87 -9.93 -6.57
CA GLY A 115 -13.45 -8.90 -7.40
C GLY A 115 -14.83 -8.56 -6.87
N VAL A 116 -15.22 -7.30 -7.05
CA VAL A 116 -16.57 -6.83 -6.78
C VAL A 116 -17.52 -7.71 -7.60
N PRO A 117 -18.54 -8.32 -6.97
CA PRO A 117 -19.44 -9.17 -7.72
C PRO A 117 -20.23 -8.30 -8.71
N SER A 118 -20.26 -8.74 -9.97
CA SER A 118 -20.92 -8.05 -11.10
C SER A 118 -21.80 -9.03 -11.87
N SER A 119 -23.02 -8.61 -12.16
CA SER A 119 -24.17 -9.39 -12.64
C SER A 119 -25.20 -8.40 -13.18
N ASN A 120 -26.09 -8.86 -14.05
CA ASN A 120 -27.14 -8.02 -14.60
C ASN A 120 -28.08 -7.51 -13.50
N ASP A 121 -28.32 -6.20 -13.45
CA ASP A 121 -29.18 -5.55 -12.43
C ASP A 121 -30.60 -6.13 -12.40
N SER A 122 -31.13 -6.52 -13.57
CA SER A 122 -32.46 -7.11 -13.72
C SER A 122 -32.58 -8.48 -13.04
N GLU A 123 -31.51 -9.27 -13.00
CA GLU A 123 -31.51 -10.58 -12.36
C GLU A 123 -31.29 -10.45 -10.85
N TYR A 124 -30.42 -9.52 -10.44
CA TYR A 124 -30.10 -9.32 -9.04
C TYR A 124 -31.23 -8.60 -8.27
N SER A 125 -32.06 -7.79 -8.93
CA SER A 125 -33.24 -7.15 -8.30
C SER A 125 -34.20 -8.11 -7.56
N LYS A 126 -34.10 -9.41 -7.82
CA LYS A 126 -34.88 -10.48 -7.17
C LYS A 126 -34.26 -10.99 -5.86
N VAL A 127 -32.99 -10.67 -5.61
CA VAL A 127 -32.23 -11.06 -4.42
C VAL A 127 -32.39 -9.97 -3.35
N GLN A 128 -32.90 -10.36 -2.19
CA GLN A 128 -33.16 -9.50 -1.03
C GLN A 128 -32.16 -9.75 0.10
N ILE A 129 -31.43 -10.86 0.06
CA ILE A 129 -30.41 -11.20 1.07
C ILE A 129 -29.06 -10.57 0.69
N PRO A 130 -28.24 -10.15 1.66
CA PRO A 130 -26.88 -9.69 1.39
C PRO A 130 -26.01 -10.84 0.90
N VAL A 131 -25.28 -10.60 -0.19
CA VAL A 131 -24.31 -11.53 -0.79
C VAL A 131 -22.93 -10.91 -0.67
N VAL A 132 -22.03 -11.59 0.03
CA VAL A 132 -20.67 -11.11 0.30
C VAL A 132 -19.65 -12.15 -0.13
N LEU A 133 -18.51 -11.68 -0.63
CA LEU A 133 -17.39 -12.52 -1.03
C LEU A 133 -16.26 -12.40 -0.01
N LEU A 134 -15.60 -13.52 0.26
CA LEU A 134 -14.50 -13.59 1.21
C LEU A 134 -13.40 -14.53 0.70
N ARG A 135 -12.16 -14.37 1.14
CA ARG A 135 -11.06 -15.25 0.70
C ARG A 135 -11.22 -16.63 1.31
N ASP A 136 -10.98 -17.66 0.51
CA ASP A 136 -11.01 -19.07 0.95
C ASP A 136 -10.21 -19.31 2.24
N ARG A 137 -9.05 -18.68 2.36
CA ARG A 137 -8.20 -18.73 3.58
C ARG A 137 -8.90 -18.16 4.82
N ASP A 138 -9.59 -17.03 4.66
CA ASP A 138 -10.29 -16.34 5.74
C ASP A 138 -11.52 -17.15 6.19
N ALA A 139 -12.23 -17.79 5.24
CA ALA A 139 -13.31 -18.74 5.55
C ALA A 139 -12.82 -19.94 6.37
N LEU A 140 -11.72 -20.57 5.91
CA LEU A 140 -11.15 -21.73 6.58
C LEU A 140 -10.60 -21.38 7.96
N ASP A 141 -9.99 -20.21 8.13
CA ASP A 141 -9.57 -19.70 9.45
C ASP A 141 -10.78 -19.53 10.38
N ALA A 142 -11.87 -18.94 9.90
CA ALA A 142 -13.11 -18.80 10.67
C ALA A 142 -13.68 -20.17 11.11
N LEU A 143 -13.74 -21.14 10.20
CA LEU A 143 -14.23 -22.49 10.50
C LEU A 143 -13.32 -23.25 11.49
N GLN A 144 -11.99 -23.06 11.39
CA GLN A 144 -11.03 -23.71 12.30
C GLN A 144 -11.04 -23.10 13.69
N VAL A 145 -11.15 -21.77 13.79
CA VAL A 145 -11.19 -21.06 15.07
C VAL A 145 -12.53 -21.27 15.78
N PHE A 146 -13.63 -21.40 15.02
CA PHE A 146 -14.98 -21.55 15.56
C PHE A 146 -15.70 -22.82 15.06
N PRO A 147 -15.28 -24.03 15.50
CA PRO A 147 -15.81 -25.30 15.01
C PRO A 147 -17.25 -25.60 15.44
N GLY A 148 -17.86 -24.80 16.33
CA GLY A 148 -19.22 -25.01 16.82
C GLY A 148 -19.97 -23.71 17.14
N GLY A 149 -21.07 -23.48 16.41
CA GLY A 149 -22.11 -22.51 16.79
C GLY A 149 -21.72 -21.03 16.79
N MET A 150 -20.87 -20.58 15.86
CA MET A 150 -20.54 -19.16 15.72
C MET A 150 -21.71 -18.33 15.23
N GLN A 151 -21.85 -17.15 15.82
CA GLN A 151 -22.73 -16.09 15.36
C GLN A 151 -21.96 -15.17 14.43
N VAL A 152 -22.56 -14.83 13.30
CA VAL A 152 -22.00 -13.89 12.33
C VAL A 152 -22.85 -12.64 12.23
N GLN A 153 -22.17 -11.51 12.09
CA GLN A 153 -22.74 -10.20 11.85
C GLN A 153 -21.99 -9.54 10.69
N LEU A 154 -22.75 -8.96 9.77
CA LEU A 154 -22.24 -8.27 8.59
C LEU A 154 -22.47 -6.78 8.76
N TYR A 155 -21.41 -5.98 8.72
CA TYR A 155 -21.53 -4.53 8.71
C TYR A 155 -20.49 -3.90 7.79
N ALA A 156 -20.83 -2.74 7.23
CA ALA A 156 -19.96 -1.95 6.37
C ALA A 156 -19.87 -0.54 6.97
N PRO A 157 -18.84 -0.24 7.77
CA PRO A 157 -18.72 1.07 8.39
C PRO A 157 -18.53 2.14 7.30
N PRO A 158 -19.24 3.28 7.38
CA PRO A 158 -19.07 4.35 6.41
C PRO A 158 -17.62 4.84 6.45
N LEU A 159 -16.95 4.82 5.30
CA LEU A 159 -15.59 5.32 5.18
C LEU A 159 -15.59 6.84 5.42
N PRO A 160 -14.88 7.35 6.44
CA PRO A 160 -14.76 8.78 6.63
C PRO A 160 -13.98 9.37 5.44
N LEU A 161 -14.37 10.57 5.01
CA LEU A 161 -13.66 11.28 3.93
C LEU A 161 -12.21 11.64 4.31
N PHE A 162 -11.93 11.75 5.61
CA PHE A 162 -10.60 12.02 6.16
C PHE A 162 -10.33 11.10 7.34
N ASP A 163 -9.42 10.15 7.15
CA ASP A 163 -8.81 9.41 8.25
C ASP A 163 -7.80 10.29 9.00
N ASP A 164 -7.57 10.00 10.28
CA ASP A 164 -6.55 10.67 11.10
C ASP A 164 -5.17 10.60 10.42
N SER A 165 -4.84 9.46 9.80
CA SER A 165 -3.62 9.27 9.03
C SER A 165 -3.49 10.24 7.85
N THR A 166 -4.61 10.52 7.16
CA THR A 166 -4.64 11.46 6.03
C THR A 166 -4.37 12.89 6.49
N ILE A 167 -4.91 13.27 7.66
CA ILE A 167 -4.65 14.57 8.27
C ILE A 167 -3.18 14.68 8.67
N VAL A 168 -2.62 13.65 9.29
CA VAL A 168 -1.19 13.62 9.68
C VAL A 168 -0.28 13.75 8.45
N LEU A 169 -0.56 12.99 7.38
CA LEU A 169 0.20 13.07 6.14
C LEU A 169 0.11 14.44 5.48
N LEU A 170 -1.07 15.08 5.51
CA LEU A 170 -1.25 16.44 5.01
C LEU A 170 -0.39 17.44 5.80
N ILE A 171 -0.35 17.34 7.12
CA ILE A 171 0.47 18.22 7.97
C ILE A 171 1.95 18.03 7.64
N ILE A 172 2.43 16.79 7.53
CA ILE A 172 3.81 16.47 7.18
C ILE A 172 4.16 17.05 5.79
N ALA A 173 3.27 16.90 4.81
CA ALA A 173 3.47 17.42 3.46
C ALA A 173 3.59 18.95 3.46
N VAL A 174 2.65 19.66 4.10
CA VAL A 174 2.65 21.14 4.18
C VAL A 174 3.89 21.64 4.92
N PHE A 175 4.25 21.01 6.03
CA PHE A 175 5.46 21.33 6.79
C PHE A 175 6.72 21.14 5.94
N THR A 176 6.84 20.02 5.22
CA THR A 176 8.00 19.70 4.38
C THR A 176 8.14 20.73 3.24
N VAL A 177 7.05 21.09 2.59
CA VAL A 177 7.05 22.11 1.53
C VAL A 177 7.43 23.49 2.08
N ALA A 178 6.91 23.88 3.25
CA ALA A 178 7.24 25.15 3.88
C ALA A 178 8.71 25.25 4.27
N VAL A 179 9.25 24.19 4.90
CA VAL A 179 10.67 24.12 5.30
C VAL A 179 11.59 24.09 4.07
N GLY A 180 11.26 23.28 3.06
CA GLY A 180 12.02 23.22 1.81
C GLY A 180 12.02 24.56 1.06
N GLY A 181 10.87 25.24 0.99
CA GLY A 181 10.75 26.57 0.40
C GLY A 181 11.53 27.63 1.17
N TYR A 182 11.46 27.62 2.51
CA TYR A 182 12.22 28.53 3.36
C TYR A 182 13.72 28.35 3.21
N TRP A 183 14.21 27.10 3.27
CA TRP A 183 15.64 26.81 3.15
C TRP A 183 16.19 27.18 1.77
N SER A 184 15.44 26.88 0.71
CA SER A 184 15.81 27.27 -0.65
C SER A 184 15.89 28.78 -0.80
N GLY A 185 14.94 29.53 -0.20
CA GLY A 185 14.94 30.99 -0.24
C GLY A 185 16.05 31.62 0.61
N ALA A 186 16.34 31.04 1.77
CA ALA A 186 17.43 31.50 2.64
C ALA A 186 18.80 31.31 1.97
N ALA A 187 19.05 30.14 1.37
CA ALA A 187 20.28 29.86 0.64
C ALA A 187 20.47 30.81 -0.57
N GLU A 188 19.40 31.14 -1.28
CA GLU A 188 19.44 32.09 -2.40
C GLU A 188 19.75 33.52 -1.92
N LYS A 189 19.16 33.94 -0.79
CA LYS A 189 19.43 35.26 -0.21
C LYS A 189 20.89 35.40 0.21
N GLU A 190 21.49 34.36 0.77
CA GLU A 190 22.91 34.34 1.13
C GLU A 190 23.81 34.42 -0.12
N ARG A 191 23.47 33.72 -1.21
CA ARG A 191 24.16 33.83 -2.50
C ARG A 191 24.12 35.24 -3.07
N MET A 192 22.93 35.86 -3.14
CA MET A 192 22.80 37.24 -3.62
C MET A 192 23.55 38.25 -2.74
N ALA A 193 23.58 38.03 -1.43
CA ALA A 193 24.32 38.90 -0.50
C ALA A 193 25.84 38.74 -0.67
N ALA A 194 26.34 37.54 -0.98
CA ALA A 194 27.75 37.30 -1.28
C ALA A 194 28.17 37.98 -2.60
N ASP A 195 27.33 37.91 -3.65
CA ASP A 195 27.58 38.58 -4.93
C ASP A 195 27.64 40.11 -4.80
N MET A 196 26.87 40.71 -3.89
CA MET A 196 26.90 42.16 -3.65
C MET A 196 28.14 42.63 -2.86
N LEU A 197 28.82 41.73 -2.14
CA LEU A 197 30.01 42.06 -1.34
C LEU A 197 31.32 41.94 -2.13
N VAL A 198 31.30 41.30 -3.31
CA VAL A 198 32.45 41.17 -4.21
C VAL A 198 32.36 42.24 -5.31
N ASP A 199 32.80 43.46 -5.01
CA ASP A 199 32.91 44.56 -5.98
C ASP A 199 34.22 44.42 -6.79
N SER A 200 34.23 43.55 -7.80
CA SER A 200 35.26 43.57 -8.84
C SER A 200 34.67 43.24 -10.21
N PRO A 201 34.71 44.18 -11.19
CA PRO A 201 34.02 44.05 -12.47
C PRO A 201 34.82 43.28 -13.54
N GLU A 202 35.81 42.47 -13.17
CA GLU A 202 36.68 41.74 -14.10
C GLU A 202 36.71 40.24 -13.80
N GLU A 203 35.56 39.59 -13.94
CA GLU A 203 35.40 38.22 -14.45
C GLU A 203 33.91 37.97 -14.67
N ARG A 204 33.31 38.73 -15.60
CA ARG A 204 32.08 38.28 -16.26
C ARG A 204 32.46 37.14 -17.22
N SER A 205 32.85 36.00 -16.68
CA SER A 205 32.81 34.74 -17.42
C SER A 205 31.35 34.29 -17.48
N ASP A 206 30.71 34.70 -18.57
CA ASP A 206 29.95 33.82 -19.46
C ASP A 206 29.12 32.68 -18.81
N ASP A 207 27.81 32.90 -18.81
CA ASP A 207 26.81 31.93 -19.31
C ASP A 207 26.53 30.61 -18.55
N GLY A 208 26.93 30.49 -17.28
CA GLY A 208 26.55 29.37 -16.41
C GLY A 208 25.40 29.65 -15.44
N GLU A 209 25.47 30.77 -14.71
CA GLU A 209 24.63 30.99 -13.52
C GLU A 209 23.37 31.84 -13.75
N LEU A 210 23.35 32.71 -14.77
CA LEU A 210 22.09 33.33 -15.23
C LEU A 210 21.22 32.35 -16.05
N SER A 211 21.67 31.11 -16.23
CA SER A 211 20.92 30.04 -16.89
C SER A 211 20.12 29.19 -15.89
N LEU A 212 20.25 29.42 -14.58
CA LEU A 212 19.49 28.72 -13.55
C LEU A 212 18.02 29.20 -13.47
N TYR A 213 17.73 30.40 -13.97
CA TYR A 213 16.41 31.05 -13.95
C TYR A 213 15.67 31.07 -15.29
N SER A 214 15.94 30.14 -16.20
CA SER A 214 15.10 30.02 -17.39
C SER A 214 13.73 29.45 -16.99
N PRO A 215 12.60 30.15 -17.28
CA PRO A 215 11.24 29.60 -17.10
C PRO A 215 11.08 28.23 -17.76
N VAL A 216 11.92 27.95 -18.77
CA VAL A 216 12.01 26.66 -19.46
C VAL A 216 12.50 25.54 -18.53
N LYS A 217 13.49 25.75 -17.66
CA LYS A 217 13.95 24.72 -16.71
C LYS A 217 12.89 24.40 -15.66
N VAL A 218 12.19 25.42 -15.17
CA VAL A 218 11.05 25.24 -14.24
C VAL A 218 9.91 24.50 -14.94
N MET A 219 9.56 24.89 -16.18
CA MET A 219 8.55 24.19 -16.97
C MET A 219 8.95 22.75 -17.29
N LEU A 220 10.22 22.47 -17.57
CA LEU A 220 10.73 21.11 -17.75
C LEU A 220 10.64 20.31 -16.47
N PHE A 221 11.02 20.87 -15.32
CA PHE A 221 10.90 20.21 -14.02
C PHE A 221 9.45 19.88 -13.66
N VAL A 222 8.55 20.85 -13.79
CA VAL A 222 7.10 20.65 -13.57
C VAL A 222 6.55 19.63 -14.57
N GLY A 223 6.94 19.70 -15.84
CA GLY A 223 6.58 18.72 -16.86
C GLY A 223 7.02 17.30 -16.50
N MET A 224 8.24 17.12 -15.99
CA MET A 224 8.76 15.84 -15.53
C MET A 224 8.00 15.32 -14.30
N MET A 225 7.65 16.17 -13.35
CA MET A 225 6.83 15.80 -12.18
C MET A 225 5.41 15.37 -12.62
N CYS A 226 4.76 16.15 -13.48
CA CYS A 226 3.46 15.80 -14.05
C CYS A 226 3.51 14.51 -14.85
N LEU A 227 4.55 14.31 -15.68
CA LEU A 227 4.76 13.08 -16.44
C LEU A 227 4.93 11.88 -15.51
N MET A 228 5.71 12.02 -14.44
CA MET A 228 5.91 10.97 -13.44
C MET A 228 4.57 10.58 -12.76
N LEU A 229 3.75 11.56 -12.40
CA LEU A 229 2.41 11.32 -11.83
C LEU A 229 1.46 10.62 -12.83
N VAL A 230 1.43 11.07 -14.08
CA VAL A 230 0.60 10.48 -15.14
C VAL A 230 1.05 9.05 -15.45
N LEU A 231 2.37 8.82 -15.53
CA LEU A 231 2.93 7.49 -15.71
C LEU A 231 2.55 6.58 -14.53
N MET A 232 2.61 7.07 -13.29
CA MET A 232 2.17 6.32 -12.11
C MET A 232 0.69 5.96 -12.20
N TYR A 233 -0.16 6.83 -12.73
CA TYR A 233 -1.59 6.54 -12.90
C TYR A 233 -1.86 5.46 -13.96
N PHE A 234 -1.31 5.60 -15.17
CA PHE A 234 -1.56 4.64 -16.27
C PHE A 234 -0.77 3.33 -16.13
N PHE A 235 0.45 3.39 -15.61
CA PHE A 235 1.36 2.24 -15.49
C PHE A 235 1.56 1.83 -14.03
N TYR A 236 0.62 2.13 -13.14
CA TYR A 236 0.69 1.81 -11.70
C TYR A 236 1.24 0.41 -11.44
N ARG A 237 0.65 -0.60 -12.12
CA ARG A 237 1.06 -1.99 -11.94
C ARG A 237 2.55 -2.21 -12.23
N TRP A 238 3.08 -1.66 -13.32
CA TRP A 238 4.49 -1.86 -13.71
C TRP A 238 5.45 -0.97 -12.92
N LEU A 239 5.10 0.30 -12.71
CA LEU A 239 5.95 1.23 -11.99
C LEU A 239 6.11 0.88 -10.52
N VAL A 240 5.06 0.38 -9.86
CA VAL A 240 5.17 -0.09 -8.48
C VAL A 240 6.20 -1.22 -8.38
N TYR A 241 6.20 -2.20 -9.29
CA TYR A 241 7.23 -3.23 -9.30
C TYR A 241 8.62 -2.68 -9.62
N ALA A 242 8.73 -1.68 -10.49
CA ALA A 242 10.01 -1.03 -10.76
C ALA A 242 10.57 -0.33 -9.50
N PHE A 243 9.74 0.43 -8.77
CA PHE A 243 10.14 1.06 -7.51
C PHE A 243 10.53 0.03 -6.44
N ILE A 244 9.80 -1.09 -6.34
CA ILE A 244 10.14 -2.18 -5.42
C ILE A 244 11.52 -2.76 -5.76
N VAL A 245 11.80 -3.04 -7.03
CA VAL A 245 13.10 -3.59 -7.44
C VAL A 245 14.23 -2.61 -7.14
N ILE A 246 14.05 -1.32 -7.48
CA ILE A 246 15.03 -0.28 -7.18
C ILE A 246 15.26 -0.17 -5.67
N PHE A 247 14.19 -0.16 -4.87
CA PHE A 247 14.28 -0.11 -3.42
C PHE A 247 15.00 -1.34 -2.86
N CYS A 248 14.73 -2.54 -3.35
CA CYS A 248 15.43 -3.76 -2.92
C CYS A 248 16.94 -3.69 -3.22
N VAL A 249 17.34 -3.26 -4.42
CA VAL A 249 18.76 -3.15 -4.80
C VAL A 249 19.46 -2.05 -4.00
N ALA A 250 18.82 -0.88 -3.87
CA ALA A 250 19.36 0.26 -3.14
C ALA A 250 19.46 0.00 -1.63
N SER A 251 18.44 -0.61 -1.01
CA SER A 251 18.45 -0.95 0.40
C SER A 251 19.42 -2.09 0.71
N ALA A 252 19.53 -3.13 -0.13
CA ALA A 252 20.49 -4.22 0.07
C ALA A 252 21.94 -3.69 0.05
N SER A 253 22.26 -2.84 -0.93
CA SER A 253 23.59 -2.22 -1.03
C SER A 253 23.88 -1.26 0.12
N ALA A 254 22.91 -0.43 0.51
CA ALA A 254 23.03 0.46 1.66
C ALA A 254 23.23 -0.31 2.97
N MET A 255 22.44 -1.36 3.20
CA MET A 255 22.52 -2.18 4.41
C MET A 255 23.85 -2.94 4.47
N TYR A 256 24.35 -3.43 3.34
CA TYR A 256 25.69 -4.00 3.25
C TYR A 256 26.77 -2.99 3.68
N ASN A 257 26.72 -1.75 3.17
CA ASN A 257 27.68 -0.71 3.54
C ASN A 257 27.60 -0.32 5.02
N CYS A 258 26.40 -0.17 5.57
CA CYS A 258 26.18 0.12 6.98
C CYS A 258 26.72 -1.01 7.86
N LEU A 259 26.38 -2.26 7.54
CA LEU A 259 26.80 -3.42 8.33
C LEU A 259 28.30 -3.65 8.24
N GLN A 260 28.90 -3.48 7.05
CA GLN A 260 30.35 -3.52 6.86
C GLN A 260 31.06 -2.47 7.71
N SER A 261 30.54 -1.24 7.76
CA SER A 261 31.09 -0.15 8.60
C SER A 261 31.02 -0.47 10.09
N LEU A 262 29.91 -1.06 10.55
CA LEU A 262 29.71 -1.47 11.95
C LEU A 262 30.63 -2.65 12.33
N LEU A 263 30.80 -3.57 11.39
CA LEU A 263 31.65 -4.73 11.49
C LEU A 263 33.14 -4.36 11.57
N THR A 264 33.58 -3.34 10.83
CA THR A 264 34.92 -2.78 10.97
C THR A 264 35.11 -2.02 12.28
N ALA A 265 34.09 -1.30 12.74
CA ALA A 265 34.15 -0.55 14.01
C ALA A 265 34.18 -1.47 15.26
N SER A 266 33.54 -2.64 15.20
CA SER A 266 33.45 -3.60 16.30
C SER A 266 34.66 -4.53 16.45
N GLY A 267 35.72 -4.36 15.63
CA GLY A 267 36.98 -5.08 15.78
C GLY A 267 36.92 -6.60 15.57
N CYS A 268 35.79 -7.13 15.07
CA CYS A 268 35.64 -8.57 14.84
C CYS A 268 36.59 -9.03 13.72
N GLY A 269 37.39 -10.08 13.95
CA GLY A 269 38.53 -10.48 13.11
C GLY A 269 38.17 -10.89 11.69
N ALA A 270 39.05 -10.58 10.73
CA ALA A 270 38.90 -10.95 9.33
C ALA A 270 39.34 -12.41 9.10
N LEU A 271 38.40 -13.34 8.92
CA LEU A 271 38.67 -14.61 8.23
C LEU A 271 38.68 -14.34 6.71
N SER A 272 39.86 -14.05 6.17
CA SER A 272 40.09 -14.03 4.72
C SER A 272 40.59 -15.40 4.26
N VAL A 273 39.95 -15.96 3.23
CA VAL A 273 40.42 -17.17 2.56
C VAL A 273 40.87 -16.74 1.17
N SER A 274 42.17 -16.92 0.90
CA SER A 274 42.76 -16.57 -0.40
C SER A 274 42.46 -17.68 -1.41
N CYS A 275 41.85 -17.33 -2.55
CA CYS A 275 41.64 -18.24 -3.68
C CYS A 275 42.19 -17.55 -4.95
N GLY A 276 43.45 -17.83 -5.27
CA GLY A 276 44.16 -17.21 -6.42
C GLY A 276 44.47 -15.72 -6.23
N GLU A 277 44.49 -14.94 -7.32
CA GLU A 277 44.77 -13.48 -7.33
C GLU A 277 43.67 -12.61 -6.69
N ARG A 278 42.56 -13.20 -6.23
CA ARG A 278 41.46 -12.47 -5.58
C ARG A 278 41.27 -12.92 -4.13
N THR A 279 41.60 -12.04 -3.20
CA THR A 279 41.29 -12.22 -1.78
C THR A 279 39.83 -11.86 -1.53
N VAL A 280 38.92 -12.82 -1.58
CA VAL A 280 37.50 -12.62 -1.22
C VAL A 280 37.32 -12.92 0.27
N SER A 281 36.88 -11.93 1.04
CA SER A 281 36.57 -12.14 2.46
C SER A 281 35.26 -12.92 2.59
N LEU A 282 35.30 -14.12 3.18
CA LEU A 282 34.11 -14.94 3.44
C LEU A 282 33.07 -14.16 4.26
N ARG A 283 33.53 -13.26 5.13
CA ARG A 283 32.69 -12.38 5.93
C ARG A 283 31.87 -11.42 5.06
N SER A 284 32.46 -10.76 4.08
CA SER A 284 31.72 -9.81 3.23
C SER A 284 30.71 -10.55 2.36
N LEU A 285 31.03 -11.77 1.91
CA LEU A 285 30.11 -12.59 1.15
C LEU A 285 28.90 -13.01 2.01
N PHE A 286 29.13 -13.45 3.24
CA PHE A 286 28.06 -13.81 4.17
C PHE A 286 27.16 -12.62 4.49
N VAL A 287 27.76 -11.46 4.76
CA VAL A 287 27.03 -10.21 5.05
C VAL A 287 26.20 -9.76 3.84
N ALA A 288 26.78 -9.80 2.64
CA ALA A 288 26.04 -9.49 1.41
C ALA A 288 24.86 -10.46 1.18
N ALA A 289 25.07 -11.75 1.41
CA ALA A 289 24.01 -12.75 1.31
C ALA A 289 22.86 -12.46 2.28
N VAL A 290 23.16 -12.18 3.56
CA VAL A 290 22.15 -11.80 4.56
C VAL A 290 21.39 -10.55 4.13
N CYS A 291 22.08 -9.51 3.64
CA CYS A 291 21.43 -8.29 3.19
C CYS A 291 20.47 -8.52 2.00
N ILE A 292 20.91 -9.30 1.00
CA ILE A 292 20.08 -9.65 -0.15
C ILE A 292 18.86 -10.48 0.30
N THR A 293 19.07 -11.48 1.15
CA THR A 293 17.98 -12.33 1.66
C THR A 293 16.92 -11.50 2.39
N LEU A 294 17.32 -10.56 3.25
CA LEU A 294 16.37 -9.68 3.94
C LEU A 294 15.58 -8.78 2.97
N SER A 295 16.23 -8.19 1.96
CA SER A 295 15.54 -7.41 0.93
C SER A 295 14.58 -8.26 0.07
N VAL A 296 14.94 -9.51 -0.24
CA VAL A 296 14.08 -10.44 -1.00
C VAL A 296 12.89 -10.89 -0.15
N ILE A 297 13.11 -11.25 1.12
CA ILE A 297 12.04 -11.62 2.06
C ILE A 297 11.01 -10.50 2.15
N TRP A 298 11.47 -9.26 2.32
CA TRP A 298 10.58 -8.10 2.31
C TRP A 298 9.79 -8.02 1.00
N GLY A 299 10.45 -8.14 -0.16
CA GLY A 299 9.79 -8.05 -1.47
C GLY A 299 8.74 -9.14 -1.73
N VAL A 300 8.96 -10.36 -1.26
CA VAL A 300 8.04 -11.50 -1.43
C VAL A 300 6.85 -11.42 -0.49
N TYR A 301 7.09 -11.16 0.80
CA TYR A 301 6.05 -11.21 1.84
C TYR A 301 5.36 -9.87 2.11
N ARG A 302 5.65 -8.81 1.33
CA ARG A 302 5.15 -7.43 1.50
C ARG A 302 3.64 -7.27 1.72
N ASN A 303 2.82 -8.20 1.23
CA ASN A 303 1.36 -8.10 1.29
C ASN A 303 0.70 -9.03 2.31
N ASP A 304 1.44 -9.96 2.89
CA ASP A 304 0.85 -11.04 3.68
C ASP A 304 0.88 -10.76 5.19
N GLU A 305 1.91 -10.06 5.69
CA GLU A 305 2.22 -10.05 7.13
C GLU A 305 2.52 -8.65 7.69
N ARG A 306 2.00 -8.35 8.90
CA ARG A 306 2.19 -7.04 9.56
C ARG A 306 3.65 -6.75 9.96
N TRP A 307 4.44 -7.78 10.27
CA TRP A 307 5.84 -7.60 10.68
C TRP A 307 6.75 -7.15 9.54
N ILE A 308 6.32 -7.32 8.28
CA ILE A 308 7.09 -6.91 7.10
C ILE A 308 7.26 -5.38 7.03
N TRP A 309 6.33 -4.63 7.62
CA TRP A 309 6.45 -3.16 7.75
C TRP A 309 7.66 -2.75 8.61
N ILE A 310 7.97 -3.50 9.67
CA ILE A 310 9.16 -3.25 10.50
C ILE A 310 10.44 -3.48 9.67
N LEU A 311 10.44 -4.53 8.83
CA LEU A 311 11.54 -4.83 7.94
C LEU A 311 11.72 -3.73 6.86
N GLN A 312 10.62 -3.14 6.38
CA GLN A 312 10.65 -1.98 5.48
C GLN A 312 11.34 -0.78 6.12
N ASP A 313 10.97 -0.47 7.35
CA ASP A 313 11.51 0.68 8.08
C ASP A 313 13.01 0.51 8.32
N LEU A 314 13.46 -0.69 8.69
CA LEU A 314 14.88 -1.00 8.86
C LEU A 314 15.67 -0.81 7.55
N LEU A 315 15.16 -1.36 6.44
CA LEU A 315 15.76 -1.21 5.12
C LEU A 315 15.78 0.26 4.66
N GLY A 316 14.71 1.01 4.97
CA GLY A 316 14.59 2.43 4.70
C GLY A 316 15.59 3.27 5.48
N ILE A 317 15.75 3.02 6.79
CA ILE A 317 16.74 3.71 7.63
C ILE A 317 18.16 3.46 7.12
N ALA A 318 18.50 2.21 6.80
CA ALA A 318 19.80 1.88 6.23
C ALA A 318 20.08 2.63 4.92
N PHE A 319 19.08 2.67 4.02
CA PHE A 319 19.14 3.43 2.78
C PHE A 319 19.38 4.93 3.04
N CYS A 320 18.60 5.55 3.93
CA CYS A 320 18.73 6.95 4.28
C CYS A 320 20.11 7.28 4.87
N LEU A 321 20.62 6.45 5.79
CA LEU A 321 21.95 6.64 6.39
C LEU A 321 23.07 6.56 5.35
N ASN A 322 23.01 5.58 4.45
CA ASN A 322 24.00 5.42 3.39
C ASN A 322 23.95 6.59 2.39
N PHE A 323 22.76 7.09 2.07
CA PHE A 323 22.59 8.27 1.23
C PHE A 323 23.21 9.51 1.88
N LEU A 324 22.90 9.79 3.16
CA LEU A 324 23.47 10.91 3.90
C LEU A 324 25.00 10.83 3.98
N LYS A 325 25.56 9.64 4.24
CA LYS A 325 27.01 9.41 4.21
C LYS A 325 27.62 9.75 2.85
N THR A 326 26.97 9.33 1.77
CA THR A 326 27.45 9.56 0.40
C THR A 326 27.45 11.05 0.06
N VAL A 327 26.37 11.76 0.38
CA VAL A 327 26.23 13.20 0.13
C VAL A 327 27.21 14.02 0.98
N SER A 328 27.38 13.65 2.25
CA SER A 328 28.35 14.31 3.14
C SER A 328 29.78 14.17 2.62
N LEU A 329 30.18 12.98 2.16
CA LEU A 329 31.51 12.75 1.57
C LEU A 329 31.71 13.53 0.26
N SER A 330 30.69 13.63 -0.60
CA SER A 330 30.80 14.46 -1.81
C SER A 330 30.94 15.94 -1.48
N ASN A 331 30.23 16.45 -0.47
CA ASN A 331 30.30 17.86 -0.08
C ASN A 331 31.69 18.22 0.46
N PHE A 332 32.31 17.37 1.30
CA PHE A 332 33.68 17.61 1.76
C PHE A 332 34.71 17.62 0.62
N LYS A 333 34.59 16.68 -0.33
CA LYS A 333 35.51 16.58 -1.47
C LYS A 333 35.34 17.72 -2.50
N VAL A 334 34.19 18.39 -2.51
CA VAL A 334 33.93 19.58 -3.31
C VAL A 334 34.46 20.82 -2.60
N SER A 335 34.28 20.93 -1.28
CA SER A 335 34.85 22.01 -0.47
C SER A 335 36.37 22.07 -0.53
N GLU A 336 37.04 20.92 -0.50
CA GLU A 336 38.52 20.85 -0.55
C GLU A 336 39.08 21.27 -1.92
N ARG A 337 38.37 20.95 -3.01
CA ARG A 337 38.72 21.39 -4.37
C ARG A 337 38.36 22.84 -4.70
N ALA A 338 37.51 23.47 -3.90
CA ALA A 338 37.18 24.89 -4.03
C ALA A 338 38.15 25.80 -3.23
N SER A 339 39.01 25.21 -2.39
CA SER A 339 40.03 25.90 -1.59
C SER A 339 41.46 25.80 -2.15
N GLU A 340 41.64 25.06 -3.25
CA GLU A 340 42.87 25.05 -4.08
C GLU A 340 42.70 26.00 -5.28
#